data_AF-A0A167C4Y7-F1
#
_entry.id   AF-A0A167C4Y7-F1
#
_cell.length_a   1.000
_cell.length_b   1.000
_cell.length_c   1.000
_cell.angle_alpha   90.00
_cell.angle_beta   90.00
_cell.angle_gamma   90.00
#
_symmetry.space_group_name_H-M   'P 1'
#
loop_
_entity.id
_entity.type
_entity.pdbx_description
1 polymer ?
#
loop_
_entity_poly.entity_id
_entity_poly.type
_entity_poly.pdbx_seq_one_letter_code
_entity_poly.pdbx_strand_id
1 'polypeptide(L)'
;MTLKTTGKVLAVLSLSTLTACMSTSSGPHLKSSISQGVGPLEVRAPYANYVNYYGYVDASVKPEGKYKGKDTYYLYAWVPAAVDEIGISMQSPVETKPTDKDFVHNNFALGMEKNNAKFFDTYIVFDRMNIIDSGKIVQGGKVLQPLGYNDDTRELPANPSGSYYNSLLRQTTNLNNPTESLVRGVYRISFTSFRSQVEGSFEATIGTNIPGVKIAASLEELHNLVNAGKL
;
A
#
# COMPACT_ATOMS: atom_id res chain seq x y z
N MET A 1 -54.36 -4.11 45.99
CA MET A 1 -53.85 -2.74 46.11
C MET A 1 -52.57 -2.67 45.28
N THR A 2 -52.66 -1.97 44.15
CA THR A 2 -51.72 -2.05 43.03
C THR A 2 -50.63 -0.99 43.21
N LEU A 3 -49.37 -1.39 43.42
CA LEU A 3 -48.24 -0.45 43.34
C LEU A 3 -47.65 -0.48 41.92
N LYS A 4 -47.92 0.59 41.18
CA LYS A 4 -47.16 1.01 40.00
C LYS A 4 -45.96 1.81 40.49
N THR A 5 -44.74 1.37 40.16
CA THR A 5 -43.54 2.21 40.24
C THR A 5 -42.84 2.21 38.89
N THR A 6 -43.09 3.29 38.16
CA THR A 6 -42.48 3.66 36.89
C THR A 6 -41.06 4.17 37.17
N GLY A 7 -40.06 3.29 37.11
CA GLY A 7 -38.65 3.67 37.18
C GLY A 7 -38.14 4.09 35.80
N LYS A 8 -38.10 5.40 35.54
CA LYS A 8 -37.37 5.96 34.41
C LYS A 8 -35.88 5.68 34.62
N VAL A 9 -35.30 4.76 33.85
CA VAL A 9 -33.85 4.59 33.76
C VAL A 9 -33.30 5.82 33.05
N LEU A 10 -32.73 6.73 33.83
CA LEU A 10 -31.97 7.87 33.34
C LEU A 10 -30.65 7.31 32.79
N ALA A 11 -30.58 7.10 31.48
CA ALA A 11 -29.34 6.77 30.80
C ALA A 11 -28.41 7.99 30.93
N VAL A 12 -27.41 7.86 31.80
CA VAL A 12 -26.31 8.82 31.91
C VAL A 12 -25.51 8.72 30.62
N LEU A 13 -25.77 9.65 29.70
CA LEU A 13 -24.89 9.92 28.57
C LEU A 13 -23.58 10.47 29.14
N SER A 14 -22.58 9.60 29.26
CA SER A 14 -21.20 10.02 29.46
C SER A 14 -20.76 10.81 28.22
N LEU A 15 -20.84 12.14 28.34
CA LEU A 15 -20.32 13.08 27.36
C LEU A 15 -18.79 13.01 27.45
N SER A 16 -18.19 12.03 26.77
CA SER A 16 -16.75 12.02 26.52
C SER A 16 -16.45 13.21 25.62
N THR A 17 -15.89 14.26 26.21
CA THR A 17 -15.39 15.43 25.51
C THR A 17 -14.38 14.96 24.47
N LEU A 18 -14.78 15.00 23.20
CA LEU A 18 -13.89 14.84 22.07
C LEU A 18 -13.01 16.10 22.04
N THR A 19 -11.93 16.08 22.82
CA THR A 19 -10.83 17.03 22.62
C THR A 19 -10.30 16.76 21.23
N ALA A 20 -10.67 17.62 20.28
CA ALA A 20 -10.08 17.68 18.96
C ALA A 20 -8.62 18.11 19.12
N CYS A 21 -7.77 17.17 19.50
CA CYS A 21 -6.36 17.24 19.17
C CYS A 21 -6.30 17.27 17.65
N MET A 22 -5.91 18.41 17.08
CA MET A 22 -5.27 18.44 15.76
C MET A 22 -3.90 17.76 15.91
N SER A 23 -3.92 16.47 16.23
CA SER A 23 -2.80 15.58 16.11
C SER A 23 -2.60 15.34 14.63
N THR A 24 -1.49 15.86 14.12
CA THR A 24 -0.70 15.26 13.05
C THR A 24 -1.08 13.78 12.88
N SER A 25 -1.62 13.44 11.70
CA SER A 25 -2.10 12.11 11.36
C SER A 25 -0.95 11.10 11.42
N SER A 26 -0.70 10.57 12.61
CA SER A 26 0.29 9.53 12.92
C SER A 26 -0.25 8.11 12.68
N GLY A 27 -1.43 8.00 12.07
CA GLY A 27 -1.94 6.74 11.53
C GLY A 27 -1.44 6.52 10.10
N PRO A 28 -1.44 5.27 9.60
CA PRO A 28 -1.03 4.99 8.23
C PRO A 28 -1.79 5.88 7.25
N HIS A 29 -1.07 6.59 6.39
CA HIS A 29 -1.67 7.47 5.38
C HIS A 29 -2.61 6.70 4.45
N LEU A 30 -2.32 5.41 4.24
CA LEU A 30 -3.17 4.49 3.52
C LEU A 30 -4.30 3.92 4.41
N LYS A 31 -5.55 4.24 4.05
CA LYS A 31 -6.78 3.71 4.67
C LYS A 31 -7.62 2.96 3.63
N SER A 32 -8.57 2.15 4.06
CA SER A 32 -9.46 1.39 3.15
C SER A 32 -10.48 2.29 2.45
N SER A 33 -11.19 1.76 1.44
CA SER A 33 -12.28 2.48 0.78
C SER A 33 -13.54 2.58 1.63
N ILE A 34 -13.63 1.75 2.68
CA ILE A 34 -14.74 1.75 3.64
C ILE A 34 -14.70 3.08 4.41
N SER A 35 -15.69 3.93 4.16
CA SER A 35 -15.80 5.23 4.80
C SER A 35 -17.17 5.44 5.45
N GLN A 36 -17.18 6.30 6.45
CA GLN A 36 -18.39 6.76 7.12
C GLN A 36 -18.33 8.29 7.26
N GLY A 37 -19.43 8.96 6.88
CA GLY A 37 -19.61 10.38 7.13
C GLY A 37 -19.91 10.63 8.61
N VAL A 38 -19.12 11.49 9.25
CA VAL A 38 -19.33 11.98 10.62
C VAL A 38 -19.43 13.50 10.55
N GLY A 39 -20.65 14.02 10.41
CA GLY A 39 -20.86 15.45 10.18
C GLY A 39 -20.28 15.89 8.83
N PRO A 40 -19.50 16.99 8.77
CA PRO A 40 -18.85 17.46 7.53
C PRO A 40 -17.59 16.66 7.16
N LEU A 41 -17.21 15.66 7.94
CA LEU A 41 -15.98 14.89 7.76
C LEU A 41 -16.30 13.50 7.21
N GLU A 42 -15.49 13.02 6.27
CA GLU A 42 -15.48 11.62 5.85
C GLU A 42 -14.31 10.91 6.55
N VAL A 43 -14.62 9.86 7.30
CA VAL A 43 -13.62 9.05 8.01
C VAL A 43 -13.51 7.69 7.32
N ARG A 44 -12.30 7.32 6.91
CA ARG A 44 -11.98 5.99 6.34
C ARG A 44 -11.47 5.03 7.42
N ALA A 45 -11.88 3.77 7.35
CA ALA A 45 -11.37 2.73 8.23
C ALA A 45 -9.89 2.39 7.86
N PRO A 46 -9.03 2.05 8.83
CA PRO A 46 -7.70 1.53 8.52
C PRO A 46 -7.80 0.10 7.94
N TYR A 47 -6.74 -0.35 7.28
CA TYR A 47 -6.56 -1.76 6.98
C TYR A 47 -6.18 -2.53 8.25
N ALA A 48 -6.50 -3.82 8.29
CA ALA A 48 -6.11 -4.67 9.42
C ALA A 48 -4.60 -4.97 9.44
N ASN A 49 -3.96 -5.01 8.27
CA ASN A 49 -2.55 -5.33 8.12
C ASN A 49 -1.90 -4.37 7.13
N TYR A 50 -0.64 -4.04 7.42
CA TYR A 50 0.21 -3.18 6.61
C TYR A 50 1.55 -3.87 6.37
N VAL A 51 2.07 -3.73 5.15
CA VAL A 51 3.42 -4.12 4.78
C VAL A 51 4.06 -2.93 4.07
N ASN A 52 5.17 -2.42 4.60
CA ASN A 52 5.91 -1.34 3.97
C ASN A 52 7.19 -1.87 3.33
N TYR A 53 7.57 -1.23 2.23
CA TYR A 53 8.81 -1.45 1.51
C TYR A 53 9.49 -0.11 1.30
N TYR A 54 10.74 -0.02 1.76
CA TYR A 54 11.58 1.15 1.60
C TYR A 54 12.66 0.86 0.56
N GLY A 55 12.75 1.72 -0.44
CA GLY A 55 13.72 1.61 -1.52
C GLY A 55 14.28 2.95 -1.95
N TYR A 56 15.35 2.88 -2.73
CA TYR A 56 15.95 4.04 -3.38
C TYR A 56 16.23 3.71 -4.83
N VAL A 57 15.90 4.60 -5.76
CA VAL A 57 16.26 4.44 -7.18
C VAL A 57 17.33 5.46 -7.55
N ASP A 58 18.40 4.98 -8.17
CA ASP A 58 19.43 5.82 -8.76
C ASP A 58 19.97 5.18 -10.04
N ALA A 59 20.97 5.81 -10.66
CA ALA A 59 21.56 5.33 -11.91
C ALA A 59 22.14 3.89 -11.85
N SER A 60 22.36 3.32 -10.66
CA SER A 60 22.80 1.93 -10.51
C SER A 60 21.66 0.91 -10.61
N VAL A 61 20.41 1.34 -10.36
CA VAL A 61 19.23 0.49 -10.42
C VAL A 61 18.73 0.44 -11.85
N LYS A 62 18.77 -0.75 -12.46
CA LYS A 62 18.30 -0.93 -13.83
C LYS A 62 16.77 -1.03 -13.84
N PRO A 63 16.08 -0.31 -14.74
CA PRO A 63 14.66 -0.53 -14.98
C PRO A 63 14.41 -1.97 -15.44
N GLU A 64 13.33 -2.57 -14.96
CA GLU A 64 12.94 -3.94 -15.29
C GLU A 64 12.01 -4.01 -16.51
N GLY A 65 11.44 -2.87 -16.90
CA GLY A 65 10.65 -2.78 -18.12
C GLY A 65 10.29 -1.34 -18.48
N LYS A 66 9.26 -1.22 -19.33
CA LYS A 66 8.69 0.06 -19.71
C LYS A 66 7.18 0.06 -19.61
N TYR A 67 6.62 1.17 -19.14
CA TYR A 67 5.20 1.45 -19.14
C TYR A 67 4.96 2.74 -19.92
N LYS A 68 4.21 2.62 -21.03
CA LYS A 68 3.97 3.74 -21.97
C LYS A 68 5.27 4.48 -22.38
N GLY A 69 6.35 3.72 -22.60
CA GLY A 69 7.65 4.23 -23.01
C GLY A 69 8.53 4.79 -21.90
N LYS A 70 8.05 4.86 -20.65
CA LYS A 70 8.83 5.27 -19.47
C LYS A 70 9.45 4.08 -18.76
N ASP A 71 10.65 4.26 -18.25
CA ASP A 71 11.35 3.25 -17.47
C ASP A 71 10.55 2.89 -16.22
N THR A 72 10.44 1.59 -15.93
CA THR A 72 9.55 1.06 -14.91
C THR A 72 10.28 0.04 -14.05
N TYR A 73 9.99 0.10 -12.76
CA TYR A 73 10.55 -0.74 -11.72
C TYR A 73 9.44 -1.56 -11.08
N TYR A 74 9.76 -2.73 -10.54
CA TYR A 74 8.78 -3.67 -10.03
C TYR A 74 8.97 -3.94 -8.54
N LEU A 75 7.84 -4.08 -7.86
CA LEU A 75 7.72 -4.83 -6.62
C LEU A 75 6.75 -5.98 -6.85
N TYR A 76 6.98 -7.07 -6.15
CA TYR A 76 6.11 -8.25 -6.22
C TYR A 76 5.47 -8.49 -4.87
N ALA A 77 4.16 -8.67 -4.86
CA ALA A 77 3.38 -8.93 -3.67
C ALA A 77 2.76 -10.33 -3.72
N TRP A 78 2.96 -11.13 -2.68
CA TRP A 78 2.27 -12.38 -2.49
C TRP A 78 1.04 -12.17 -1.60
N VAL A 79 -0.12 -12.56 -2.10
CA VAL A 79 -1.38 -12.55 -1.35
C VAL A 79 -1.77 -14.00 -1.04
N PRO A 80 -1.85 -14.41 0.24
CA PRO A 80 -1.98 -15.83 0.60
C PRO A 80 -3.41 -16.38 0.46
N ALA A 81 -4.43 -15.53 0.44
CA ALA A 81 -5.84 -15.91 0.36
C ALA A 81 -6.65 -14.87 -0.43
N ALA A 82 -7.93 -15.13 -0.68
CA ALA A 82 -8.80 -14.12 -1.27
C ALA A 82 -9.00 -12.93 -0.31
N VAL A 83 -9.13 -11.73 -0.88
CA VAL A 83 -9.30 -10.47 -0.15
C VAL A 83 -10.41 -9.64 -0.76
N ASP A 84 -11.02 -8.81 0.06
CA ASP A 84 -12.05 -7.83 -0.33
C ASP A 84 -11.41 -6.58 -0.93
N GLU A 85 -10.28 -6.14 -0.41
CA GLU A 85 -9.54 -4.97 -0.88
C GLU A 85 -8.02 -5.10 -0.68
N ILE A 86 -7.27 -4.55 -1.64
CA ILE A 86 -5.84 -4.26 -1.52
C ILE A 86 -5.64 -2.76 -1.75
N GLY A 87 -5.13 -2.08 -0.73
CA GLY A 87 -4.63 -0.72 -0.84
C GLY A 87 -3.16 -0.71 -1.18
N ILE A 88 -2.76 0.21 -2.05
CA ILE A 88 -1.37 0.41 -2.44
C ILE A 88 -1.12 1.91 -2.44
N SER A 89 -0.14 2.37 -1.66
CA SER A 89 0.35 3.74 -1.78
C SER A 89 1.83 3.73 -2.10
N MET A 90 2.27 4.74 -2.85
CA MET A 90 3.68 5.01 -3.07
C MET A 90 3.95 6.49 -2.81
N GLN A 91 4.94 6.76 -1.97
CA GLN A 91 5.34 8.11 -1.58
C GLN A 91 6.81 8.32 -1.92
N SER A 92 7.14 9.48 -2.49
CA SER A 92 8.51 9.91 -2.73
C SER A 92 8.68 11.41 -2.43
N PRO A 93 9.69 11.81 -1.65
CA PRO A 93 10.66 10.97 -0.96
C PRO A 93 10.02 10.24 0.23
N VAL A 94 10.79 9.38 0.88
CA VAL A 94 10.37 8.76 2.14
C VAL A 94 10.27 9.81 3.25
N GLU A 95 9.12 9.86 3.93
CA GLU A 95 8.91 10.74 5.09
C GLU A 95 9.09 10.02 6.44
N THR A 96 8.91 8.69 6.45
CA THR A 96 8.93 7.88 7.67
C THR A 96 10.22 7.05 7.77
N LYS A 97 10.68 6.75 8.98
CA LYS A 97 11.81 5.84 9.16
C LYS A 97 11.30 4.39 9.14
N PRO A 98 11.99 3.46 8.45
CA PRO A 98 11.67 2.05 8.55
C PRO A 98 11.76 1.54 9.98
N THR A 99 10.90 0.58 10.31
CA THR A 99 10.90 -0.20 11.54
C THR A 99 11.38 -1.63 11.26
N ASP A 100 11.62 -2.41 12.31
CA ASP A 100 12.07 -3.81 12.20
C ASP A 100 11.09 -4.74 11.46
N LYS A 101 9.84 -4.30 11.26
CA LYS A 101 8.81 -5.06 10.56
C LYS A 101 8.74 -4.73 9.07
N ASP A 102 9.41 -3.67 8.64
CA ASP A 102 9.35 -3.19 7.28
C ASP A 102 10.42 -3.86 6.41
N PHE A 103 10.11 -4.02 5.13
CA PHE A 103 11.11 -4.45 4.18
C PHE A 103 11.98 -3.24 3.82
N VAL A 104 13.29 -3.37 3.98
CA VAL A 104 14.26 -2.33 3.60
C VAL A 104 15.18 -2.92 2.56
N HIS A 105 15.13 -2.36 1.35
CA HIS A 105 16.01 -2.80 0.29
C HIS A 105 17.46 -2.40 0.58
N ASN A 106 18.42 -3.24 0.17
CA ASN A 106 19.84 -3.06 0.48
C ASN A 106 20.42 -1.72 -0.03
N ASN A 107 19.81 -1.12 -1.05
CA ASN A 107 20.25 0.18 -1.57
C ASN A 107 19.66 1.40 -0.83
N PHE A 108 18.71 1.20 0.09
CA PHE A 108 17.98 2.30 0.72
C PHE A 108 18.92 3.18 1.56
N ALA A 109 19.66 2.58 2.51
CA ALA A 109 20.57 3.32 3.39
C ALA A 109 21.64 4.08 2.59
N LEU A 110 22.30 3.40 1.64
CA LEU A 110 23.33 3.99 0.78
C LEU A 110 22.76 5.14 -0.08
N GLY A 111 21.55 4.99 -0.61
CA GLY A 111 20.89 6.03 -1.38
C GLY A 111 20.53 7.25 -0.53
N MET A 112 20.01 7.01 0.67
CA MET A 112 19.68 8.08 1.63
C MET A 112 20.93 8.85 2.09
N GLU A 113 22.06 8.18 2.30
CA GLU A 113 23.35 8.82 2.59
C GLU A 113 23.85 9.68 1.43
N LYS A 114 23.65 9.20 0.20
CA LYS A 114 24.10 9.89 -1.02
C LYS A 114 23.27 11.14 -1.32
N ASN A 115 21.93 11.04 -1.29
CA ASN A 115 21.04 12.18 -1.53
C ASN A 115 19.62 11.94 -1.01
N ASN A 116 19.37 12.23 0.26
CA ASN A 116 18.04 12.13 0.87
C ASN A 116 16.99 13.11 0.33
N ALA A 117 17.40 14.15 -0.41
CA ALA A 117 16.49 15.17 -0.95
C ALA A 117 15.94 14.81 -2.33
N LYS A 118 16.44 13.73 -2.96
CA LYS A 118 15.95 13.25 -4.25
C LYS A 118 14.60 12.57 -4.11
N PHE A 119 13.71 12.94 -5.01
CA PHE A 119 12.36 12.41 -5.11
C PHE A 119 11.90 12.41 -6.56
N PHE A 120 10.83 11.67 -6.83
CA PHE A 120 10.18 11.60 -8.13
C PHE A 120 8.66 11.62 -7.98
N ASP A 121 7.97 12.05 -9.04
CA ASP A 121 6.51 11.97 -9.08
C ASP A 121 6.09 10.53 -9.36
N THR A 122 5.36 9.91 -8.44
CA THR A 122 5.07 8.48 -8.50
C THR A 122 3.91 8.20 -9.43
N TYR A 123 3.97 7.07 -10.14
CA TYR A 123 2.84 6.50 -10.87
C TYR A 123 2.87 4.99 -10.66
N ILE A 124 1.78 4.40 -10.16
CA ILE A 124 1.68 2.97 -9.90
C ILE A 124 0.72 2.27 -10.86
N VAL A 125 1.06 1.05 -11.24
CA VAL A 125 0.21 0.09 -11.97
C VAL A 125 0.18 -1.20 -11.18
N PHE A 126 -1.01 -1.76 -10.99
CA PHE A 126 -1.21 -2.99 -10.26
C PHE A 126 -1.70 -4.09 -11.20
N ASP A 127 -0.93 -5.17 -11.31
CA ASP A 127 -1.19 -6.28 -12.20
C ASP A 127 -1.33 -7.59 -11.41
N ARG A 128 -2.20 -8.49 -11.87
CA ARG A 128 -2.19 -9.90 -11.46
C ARG A 128 -1.17 -10.67 -12.31
N MET A 129 -0.32 -11.46 -11.67
CA MET A 129 0.55 -12.42 -12.36
C MET A 129 -0.14 -13.78 -12.47
N ASN A 130 0.23 -14.59 -13.46
CA ASN A 130 -0.27 -15.96 -13.62
C ASN A 130 0.41 -16.98 -12.65
N ILE A 131 0.66 -16.58 -11.41
CA ILE A 131 1.33 -17.39 -10.37
C ILE A 131 0.40 -17.48 -9.16
N ILE A 132 -0.24 -18.62 -8.96
CA ILE A 132 -1.15 -18.89 -7.82
C ILE A 132 -0.55 -19.84 -6.77
N ASP A 133 0.51 -20.55 -7.16
CA ASP A 133 1.21 -21.52 -6.34
C ASP A 133 2.50 -20.90 -5.81
N SER A 134 2.67 -20.89 -4.49
CA SER A 134 3.85 -20.30 -3.84
C SER A 134 5.15 -21.01 -4.21
N GLY A 135 5.08 -22.31 -4.55
CA GLY A 135 6.23 -23.08 -5.01
C GLY A 135 6.71 -22.67 -6.40
N LYS A 136 5.86 -21.99 -7.19
CA LYS A 136 6.17 -21.59 -8.57
C LYS A 136 6.63 -20.14 -8.69
N ILE A 137 6.71 -19.37 -7.60
CA ILE A 137 7.10 -17.95 -7.62
C ILE A 137 8.46 -17.76 -8.32
N VAL A 138 9.46 -18.58 -7.98
CA VAL A 138 10.82 -18.50 -8.55
C VAL A 138 10.88 -18.84 -10.05
N GLN A 139 9.87 -19.53 -10.59
CA GLN A 139 9.80 -19.91 -12.00
C GLN A 139 9.41 -18.72 -12.90
N GLY A 140 9.04 -17.58 -12.31
CA GLY A 140 8.56 -16.44 -13.06
C GLY A 140 7.09 -16.56 -13.47
N GLY A 141 6.60 -15.52 -14.11
CA GLY A 141 5.23 -15.47 -14.61
C GLY A 141 5.03 -14.32 -15.58
N LYS A 142 3.90 -14.35 -16.27
CA LYS A 142 3.42 -13.26 -17.11
C LYS A 142 2.31 -12.52 -16.37
N VAL A 143 2.16 -11.24 -16.73
CA VAL A 143 0.95 -10.49 -16.38
C VAL A 143 -0.24 -11.20 -17.00
N LEU A 144 -1.23 -11.51 -16.17
CA LEU A 144 -2.50 -12.08 -16.58
C LEU A 144 -3.49 -10.96 -16.91
N GLN A 145 -3.65 -9.99 -16.00
CA GLN A 145 -4.44 -8.79 -16.27
C GLN A 145 -3.98 -7.58 -15.45
N PRO A 146 -4.08 -6.37 -16.00
CA PRO A 146 -4.04 -5.14 -15.20
C PRO A 146 -5.30 -5.04 -14.36
N LEU A 147 -5.15 -4.57 -13.12
CA LEU A 147 -6.25 -4.37 -12.19
C LEU A 147 -6.54 -2.89 -11.99
N GLY A 148 -5.51 -2.05 -11.97
CA GLY A 148 -5.68 -0.61 -11.81
C GLY A 148 -4.38 0.14 -11.92
N TYR A 149 -4.48 1.47 -11.88
CA TYR A 149 -3.35 2.38 -11.81
C TYR A 149 -3.75 3.64 -11.03
N ASN A 150 -2.76 4.36 -10.52
CA ASN A 150 -2.96 5.69 -9.98
C ASN A 150 -1.68 6.52 -10.18
N ASP A 151 -1.85 7.83 -10.32
CA ASP A 151 -0.77 8.82 -10.51
C ASP A 151 -0.74 9.74 -9.29
N ASP A 152 -1.83 10.48 -9.09
CA ASP A 152 -1.92 11.56 -8.12
C ASP A 152 -3.05 11.30 -7.10
N THR A 153 -2.81 11.66 -5.84
CA THR A 153 -3.85 11.71 -4.81
C THR A 153 -3.62 12.83 -3.80
N ARG A 154 -4.72 13.45 -3.35
CA ARG A 154 -4.71 14.43 -2.25
C ARG A 154 -4.86 13.79 -0.86
N GLU A 155 -5.02 12.48 -0.80
CA GLU A 155 -5.10 11.73 0.45
C GLU A 155 -3.74 11.50 1.10
N LEU A 156 -2.66 11.65 0.32
CA LEU A 156 -1.28 11.56 0.79
C LEU A 156 -0.66 12.96 0.93
N PRO A 157 0.40 13.12 1.73
CA PRO A 157 1.16 14.37 1.81
C PRO A 157 1.63 14.85 0.43
N ALA A 158 1.73 16.17 0.27
CA ALA A 158 2.35 16.76 -0.90
C ALA A 158 3.85 16.44 -0.89
N ASN A 159 4.43 16.19 -2.06
CA ASN A 159 5.87 16.01 -2.18
C ASN A 159 6.61 17.36 -1.98
N PRO A 160 7.96 17.38 -1.94
CA PRO A 160 8.73 18.60 -1.66
C PRO A 160 8.50 19.77 -2.63
N SER A 161 7.89 19.53 -3.80
CA SER A 161 7.46 20.60 -4.72
C SER A 161 6.16 21.31 -4.29
N GLY A 162 5.50 20.83 -3.23
CA GLY A 162 4.18 21.28 -2.80
C GLY A 162 3.03 20.66 -3.61
N SER A 163 3.31 19.66 -4.45
CA SER A 163 2.33 19.01 -5.32
C SER A 163 1.90 17.63 -4.81
N TYR A 164 0.65 17.26 -5.06
CA TYR A 164 0.04 16.00 -4.62
C TYR A 164 0.29 14.87 -5.64
N TYR A 165 1.56 14.59 -5.95
CA TYR A 165 1.98 13.63 -6.98
C TYR A 165 2.43 12.27 -6.40
N ASN A 166 2.01 11.98 -5.17
CA ASN A 166 2.11 10.66 -4.58
C ASN A 166 0.89 9.82 -5.02
N SER A 167 1.09 8.53 -5.26
CA SER A 167 0.05 7.64 -5.77
C SER A 167 -0.62 6.83 -4.67
N LEU A 168 -1.94 6.65 -4.80
CA LEU A 168 -2.74 5.77 -3.96
C LEU A 168 -3.80 5.06 -4.81
N LEU A 169 -3.77 3.73 -4.81
CA LEU A 169 -4.76 2.86 -5.45
C LEU A 169 -5.45 2.00 -4.39
N ARG A 170 -6.77 1.89 -4.49
CA ARG A 170 -7.55 0.89 -3.74
C ARG A 170 -8.23 -0.02 -4.75
N GLN A 171 -7.76 -1.25 -4.86
CA GLN A 171 -8.39 -2.24 -5.70
C GLN A 171 -9.36 -3.06 -4.84
N THR A 172 -10.64 -3.03 -5.18
CA THR A 172 -11.66 -3.88 -4.54
C THR A 172 -11.89 -5.13 -5.37
N THR A 173 -12.31 -6.19 -4.69
CA THR A 173 -12.69 -7.45 -5.31
C THR A 173 -14.01 -7.26 -6.06
N ASN A 174 -14.06 -7.63 -7.33
CA ASN A 174 -15.33 -7.73 -8.07
C ASN A 174 -15.81 -9.18 -8.01
N LEU A 175 -16.83 -9.46 -7.21
CA LEU A 175 -17.38 -10.82 -7.05
C LEU A 175 -18.09 -11.33 -8.31
N ASN A 176 -18.46 -10.43 -9.22
CA ASN A 176 -19.14 -10.78 -10.47
C ASN A 176 -18.16 -10.94 -11.66
N ASN A 177 -16.87 -10.61 -11.47
CA ASN A 177 -15.84 -10.75 -12.50
C ASN A 177 -14.58 -11.44 -11.94
N PRO A 178 -14.37 -12.74 -12.22
CA PRO A 178 -13.21 -13.51 -11.74
C PRO A 178 -11.84 -12.91 -12.11
N THR A 179 -11.78 -12.15 -13.21
CA THR A 179 -10.54 -11.47 -13.64
C THR A 179 -10.24 -10.24 -12.79
N GLU A 180 -11.23 -9.65 -12.12
CA GLU A 180 -11.04 -8.53 -11.21
C GLU A 180 -11.07 -8.96 -9.73
N SER A 181 -11.54 -10.18 -9.41
CA SER A 181 -11.58 -10.69 -8.03
C SER A 181 -10.19 -10.90 -7.44
N LEU A 182 -9.89 -10.30 -6.30
CA LEU A 182 -8.61 -10.41 -5.63
C LEU A 182 -8.50 -11.76 -4.89
N VAL A 183 -7.69 -12.65 -5.46
CA VAL A 183 -7.53 -14.03 -5.03
C VAL A 183 -6.07 -14.31 -4.68
N ARG A 184 -5.81 -15.47 -4.07
CA ARG A 184 -4.45 -15.93 -3.79
C ARG A 184 -3.56 -15.87 -5.04
N GLY A 185 -2.36 -15.34 -4.89
CA GLY A 185 -1.35 -15.35 -5.94
C GLY A 185 -0.33 -14.23 -5.82
N VAL A 186 0.52 -14.13 -6.86
CA VAL A 186 1.46 -13.03 -7.02
C VAL A 186 0.81 -11.89 -7.79
N TYR A 187 1.06 -10.68 -7.30
CA TYR A 187 0.72 -9.44 -7.94
C TYR A 187 1.99 -8.64 -8.19
N ARG A 188 2.00 -7.87 -9.27
CA ARG A 188 3.11 -6.97 -9.59
C ARG A 188 2.65 -5.53 -9.42
N ILE A 189 3.42 -4.78 -8.65
CA ILE A 189 3.29 -3.33 -8.52
C ILE A 189 4.39 -2.75 -9.40
N SER A 190 3.99 -2.17 -10.53
CA SER A 190 4.92 -1.46 -11.40
C SER A 190 4.88 0.00 -11.05
N PHE A 191 6.04 0.63 -10.90
CA PHE A 191 6.12 2.07 -10.64
C PHE A 191 7.04 2.78 -11.62
N THR A 192 6.64 3.99 -12.00
CA THR A 192 7.33 4.85 -12.96
C THR A 192 7.07 6.33 -12.63
N SER A 193 7.55 7.24 -13.48
CA SER A 193 7.24 8.67 -13.43
C SER A 193 7.05 9.21 -14.85
N PHE A 194 6.01 10.03 -15.04
CA PHE A 194 5.77 10.71 -16.32
C PHE A 194 6.36 12.12 -16.35
N ARG A 195 6.51 12.76 -15.19
CA ARG A 195 6.94 14.15 -15.01
C ARG A 195 8.44 14.29 -14.71
N SER A 196 9.06 13.23 -14.19
CA SER A 196 10.47 13.23 -13.80
C SER A 196 11.17 11.92 -14.19
N GLN A 197 12.49 11.86 -14.01
CA GLN A 197 13.18 10.58 -13.94
C GLN A 197 12.85 9.90 -12.62
N VAL A 198 12.74 8.58 -12.61
CA VAL A 198 12.57 7.82 -11.37
C VAL A 198 13.92 7.80 -10.66
N GLU A 199 14.14 8.76 -9.76
CA GLU A 199 15.35 8.88 -8.96
C GLU A 199 14.97 9.42 -7.57
N GLY A 200 15.43 8.74 -6.51
CA GLY A 200 15.17 9.13 -5.14
C GLY A 200 14.63 7.99 -4.27
N SER A 201 14.37 8.33 -3.02
CA SER A 201 13.79 7.39 -2.06
C SER A 201 12.29 7.20 -2.28
N PHE A 202 11.77 6.05 -1.92
CA PHE A 202 10.33 5.81 -1.89
C PHE A 202 9.90 4.83 -0.80
N GLU A 203 8.68 5.02 -0.32
CA GLU A 203 7.95 4.08 0.54
C GLU A 203 6.77 3.53 -0.26
N ALA A 204 6.72 2.22 -0.44
CA ALA A 204 5.56 1.52 -0.95
C ALA A 204 4.84 0.82 0.21
N THR A 205 3.56 1.10 0.40
CA THR A 205 2.75 0.47 1.44
C THR A 205 1.65 -0.36 0.80
N ILE A 206 1.51 -1.61 1.26
CA ILE A 206 0.35 -2.46 0.96
C ILE A 206 -0.51 -2.56 2.21
N GLY A 207 -1.78 -2.17 2.08
CA GLY A 207 -2.81 -2.34 3.10
C GLY A 207 -3.76 -3.47 2.71
N THR A 208 -4.09 -4.35 3.65
CA THR A 208 -5.05 -5.44 3.41
C THR A 208 -5.77 -5.88 4.68
N ASN A 209 -6.91 -6.53 4.53
CA ASN A 209 -7.69 -7.08 5.64
C ASN A 209 -7.27 -8.50 6.05
N ILE A 210 -6.30 -9.11 5.36
CA ILE A 210 -5.77 -10.43 5.74
C ILE A 210 -4.29 -10.36 6.16
N PRO A 211 -3.85 -11.22 7.10
CA PRO A 211 -2.43 -11.33 7.42
C PRO A 211 -1.66 -12.14 6.36
N GLY A 212 -0.33 -12.07 6.42
CA GLY A 212 0.55 -12.95 5.65
C GLY A 212 0.87 -12.49 4.23
N VAL A 213 0.46 -11.27 3.85
CA VAL A 213 0.98 -10.62 2.63
C VAL A 213 2.49 -10.40 2.77
N LYS A 214 3.22 -10.62 1.69
CA LYS A 214 4.66 -10.38 1.58
C LYS A 214 4.95 -9.52 0.36
N ILE A 215 5.97 -8.67 0.44
CA ILE A 215 6.44 -7.84 -0.67
C ILE A 215 7.95 -8.00 -0.81
N ALA A 216 8.46 -7.96 -2.04
CA ALA A 216 9.89 -7.98 -2.33
C ALA A 216 10.21 -7.29 -3.65
N ALA A 217 11.49 -6.99 -3.88
CA ALA A 217 11.98 -6.38 -5.12
C ALA A 217 12.06 -7.39 -6.27
N SER A 218 12.22 -8.68 -5.95
CA SER A 218 12.34 -9.74 -6.94
C SER A 218 11.46 -10.94 -6.60
N LEU A 219 11.14 -11.73 -7.62
CA LEU A 219 10.43 -13.01 -7.43
C LEU A 219 11.25 -14.03 -6.64
N GLU A 220 12.58 -13.97 -6.72
CA GLU A 220 13.47 -14.84 -5.95
C GLU A 220 13.38 -14.51 -4.45
N GLU A 221 13.53 -13.24 -4.08
CA GLU A 221 13.34 -12.79 -2.70
C GLU A 221 11.93 -13.09 -2.20
N LEU A 222 10.90 -12.82 -3.01
CA LEU A 222 9.53 -13.13 -2.65
C LEU A 222 9.33 -14.63 -2.40
N HIS A 223 9.89 -15.49 -3.26
CA HIS A 223 9.83 -16.93 -3.09
C HIS A 223 10.44 -17.37 -1.75
N ASN A 224 11.61 -16.83 -1.42
CA ASN A 224 12.28 -17.11 -0.15
C ASN A 224 11.45 -16.63 1.04
N LEU A 225 10.91 -15.40 1.00
CA LEU A 225 10.07 -14.86 2.08
C LEU A 225 8.78 -15.65 2.30
N VAL A 226 8.19 -16.19 1.23
CA VAL A 226 6.91 -16.92 1.28
C VAL A 226 7.10 -18.39 1.69
N ASN A 227 8.24 -19.00 1.35
CA ASN A 227 8.47 -20.43 1.56
C ASN A 227 9.54 -20.75 2.63
N ALA A 228 10.18 -19.74 3.22
CA ALA A 228 11.04 -19.94 4.38
C ALA A 228 10.26 -20.65 5.51
N GLY A 229 10.71 -21.84 5.88
CA GLY A 229 10.05 -22.71 6.88
C GLY A 229 9.20 -23.86 6.30
N LYS A 230 9.18 -24.07 4.98
CA LYS A 230 8.54 -25.23 4.32
C LYS A 230 9.53 -26.25 3.72
N LEU A 231 10.82 -26.12 4.06
CA LEU A 231 11.87 -27.09 3.73
C LEU A 231 11.95 -28.18 4.79
#